data_AF-A0A973JST9-F1
#
_entry.id   AF-A0A973JST9-F1
#
_cell.length_a   1.000
_cell.length_b   1.000
_cell.length_c   1.000
_cell.angle_alpha   90.00
_cell.angle_beta   90.00
_cell.angle_gamma   90.00
#
_symmetry.space_group_name_H-M   'P 1'
#
loop_
_entity.id
_entity.type
_entity.pdbx_description
1 polymer ?
#
loop_
_entity_poly.entity_id
_entity_poly.type
_entity_poly.pdbx_seq_one_letter_code
_entity_poly.pdbx_strand_id
1 'polypeptide(L)'
;MYDKCINLLEERGVNLSDIAQCVLFLQKQHHPEIEEAEVIEVIKNVLKKREVQHAIITGITLDKLAESNSLQDDVLHDILVNDKSLYGIDEVLAYGICNLYGS
;
A
#
# COMPACT_ATOMS: atom_id res chain seq x y z
N MET A 1 4.51 -10.06 11.05
CA MET A 1 4.06 -9.54 9.73
C MET A 1 3.99 -8.03 9.72
N TYR A 2 3.49 -7.39 10.79
CA TYR A 2 3.51 -5.93 10.95
C TYR A 2 4.87 -5.28 10.66
N ASP A 3 5.93 -5.63 11.40
CA ASP A 3 7.27 -5.03 11.19
C ASP A 3 7.82 -5.30 9.79
N LYS A 4 7.52 -6.47 9.23
CA LYS A 4 7.86 -6.79 7.84
C LYS A 4 7.18 -5.84 6.84
N CYS A 5 5.92 -5.48 7.07
CA CYS A 5 5.22 -4.54 6.19
C CYS A 5 5.83 -3.14 6.29
N ILE A 6 6.18 -2.69 7.49
CA ILE A 6 6.88 -1.41 7.69
C ILE A 6 8.21 -1.41 6.94
N ASN A 7 9.05 -2.42 7.16
CA ASN A 7 10.33 -2.52 6.49
C ASN A 7 10.18 -2.58 4.96
N LEU A 8 9.19 -3.32 4.44
CA LEU A 8 8.92 -3.37 3.01
C LEU A 8 8.50 -2.01 2.45
N LEU A 9 7.66 -1.24 3.16
CA LEU A 9 7.28 0.11 2.75
C LEU A 9 8.50 1.05 2.76
N GLU A 10 9.30 1.01 3.83
CA GLU A 10 10.52 1.81 3.96
C GLU A 10 11.56 1.47 2.88
N GLU A 11 11.74 0.19 2.55
CA GLU A 11 12.59 -0.27 1.44
C GLU A 11 12.13 0.29 0.08
N ARG A 12 10.84 0.59 -0.07
CA ARG A 12 10.26 1.23 -1.26
C ARG A 12 10.22 2.76 -1.15
N GLY A 13 10.82 3.32 -0.10
CA GLY A 13 10.90 4.76 0.13
C GLY A 13 9.62 5.39 0.71
N VAL A 14 8.71 4.58 1.27
CA VAL A 14 7.44 5.06 1.85
C VAL A 14 7.48 4.94 3.37
N ASN A 15 7.51 6.08 4.05
CA ASN A 15 7.41 6.17 5.50
C ASN A 15 5.95 6.35 5.94
N LEU A 16 5.65 6.05 7.21
CA LEU A 16 4.31 6.28 7.76
C LEU A 16 3.90 7.77 7.74
N SER A 17 4.86 8.68 7.82
CA SER A 17 4.61 10.13 7.69
C SER A 17 4.13 10.49 6.28
N ASP A 18 4.66 9.85 5.23
CA ASP A 18 4.21 10.09 3.84
C ASP A 18 2.73 9.70 3.67
N ILE A 19 2.35 8.55 4.25
CA ILE A 19 0.94 8.09 4.28
C ILE A 19 0.08 9.05 5.11
N ALA A 20 0.58 9.52 6.26
CA ALA A 20 -0.13 10.45 7.13
C ALA A 20 -0.39 11.80 6.44
N GLN A 21 0.57 12.30 5.67
CA GLN A 21 0.41 13.52 4.88
C GLN A 21 -0.70 13.38 3.83
N CYS A 22 -0.82 12.23 3.16
CA CYS A 22 -1.92 11.94 2.25
C CYS A 22 -3.28 11.99 2.98
N VAL A 23 -3.38 11.39 4.16
CA VAL A 23 -4.63 11.42 4.96
C VAL A 23 -4.95 12.84 5.42
N LEU A 24 -3.97 13.59 5.93
CA LEU A 24 -4.14 14.98 6.34
C LEU A 24 -4.57 15.87 5.18
N PHE A 25 -3.99 15.69 3.99
CA PHE A 25 -4.37 16.42 2.79
C PHE A 25 -5.87 16.23 2.47
N LEU A 26 -6.39 15.01 2.61
CA LEU A 26 -7.80 14.70 2.38
C LEU A 26 -8.72 15.22 3.51
N GLN A 27 -8.28 15.15 4.77
CA GLN A 27 -9.14 15.39 5.93
C GLN A 27 -9.12 16.84 6.45
N LYS A 28 -8.05 17.61 6.23
CA LYS A 28 -7.90 18.97 6.79
C LYS A 28 -8.97 19.97 6.34
N GLN A 29 -9.64 19.72 5.21
CA GLN A 29 -10.74 20.56 4.75
C GLN A 29 -11.98 20.45 5.65
N HIS A 30 -12.18 19.31 6.29
CA HIS A 30 -13.33 19.02 7.14
C HIS A 30 -12.98 19.02 8.63
N HIS A 31 -11.73 18.69 8.97
CA HIS A 31 -11.23 18.57 10.33
C HIS A 31 -9.85 19.26 10.45
N PRO A 32 -9.83 20.60 10.59
CA PRO A 32 -8.58 21.38 10.62
C PRO A 32 -7.65 21.05 11.80
N GLU A 33 -8.21 20.51 12.88
CA GLU A 33 -7.54 20.17 14.14
C GLU A 33 -6.82 18.82 14.15
N ILE A 34 -6.96 17.99 13.10
CA ILE A 34 -6.31 16.68 13.07
C ILE A 34 -4.79 16.84 13.02
N GLU A 35 -4.15 16.22 14.00
CA GLU A 35 -2.69 16.21 14.12
C GLU A 35 -2.08 14.98 13.45
N GLU A 36 -0.90 15.14 12.86
CA GLU A 36 -0.19 14.05 12.17
C GLU A 36 0.05 12.84 13.08
N ALA A 37 0.37 13.08 14.35
CA ALA A 37 0.61 12.02 15.33
C ALA A 37 -0.61 11.11 15.53
N GLU A 38 -1.82 11.69 15.53
CA GLU A 38 -3.07 10.93 15.65
C GLU A 38 -3.31 10.07 14.41
N VAL A 39 -3.07 10.65 13.23
CA VAL A 39 -3.17 9.93 11.94
C VAL A 39 -2.18 8.77 11.87
N ILE A 40 -0.94 8.96 12.31
CA ILE A 40 0.06 7.90 12.36
C ILE A 40 -0.42 6.73 13.24
N GLU A 41 -1.01 7.01 14.40
CA GLU A 41 -1.55 5.94 15.26
C GLU A 41 -2.71 5.19 14.59
N VAL A 42 -3.57 5.89 13.83
CA VAL A 42 -4.61 5.25 13.01
C VAL A 42 -3.99 4.35 11.94
N ILE A 43 -2.99 4.84 11.19
CA ILE A 43 -2.28 4.05 10.16
C ILE A 43 -1.65 2.80 10.76
N LYS A 44 -1.00 2.90 11.92
CA LYS A 44 -0.44 1.73 12.63
C LYS A 44 -1.52 0.70 12.95
N ASN A 45 -2.74 1.13 13.29
CA ASN A 45 -3.85 0.22 13.55
C ASN A 45 -4.40 -0.44 12.28
N VAL A 46 -4.41 0.26 11.14
CA VAL A 46 -4.71 -0.31 9.82
C VAL A 46 -3.68 -1.38 9.47
N LEU A 47 -2.39 -1.07 9.61
CA LEU A 47 -1.29 -1.99 9.32
C LEU A 47 -1.27 -3.23 10.23
N LYS A 48 -1.96 -3.22 11.38
CA LYS A 48 -2.09 -4.41 12.25
C LYS A 48 -3.11 -5.43 11.71
N LYS A 49 -3.96 -5.06 10.74
CA LYS A 49 -4.94 -5.98 10.13
C LYS A 49 -4.24 -6.97 9.21
N ARG A 50 -4.63 -8.26 9.27
CA ARG A 50 -3.96 -9.33 8.51
C ARG A 50 -4.15 -9.15 7.01
N GLU A 51 -5.34 -8.79 6.59
CA GLU A 51 -5.74 -8.57 5.21
C GLU A 51 -4.91 -7.44 4.58
N VAL A 52 -4.67 -6.36 5.32
CA VAL A 52 -3.76 -5.27 4.92
C VAL A 52 -2.33 -5.76 4.77
N GLN A 53 -1.84 -6.52 5.76
CA GLN A 53 -0.48 -7.06 5.70
C GLN A 53 -0.29 -8.01 4.51
N HIS A 54 -1.29 -8.84 4.21
CA HIS A 54 -1.26 -9.72 3.05
C HIS A 54 -1.23 -8.93 1.74
N ALA A 55 -2.05 -7.88 1.62
CA ALA A 55 -2.07 -7.03 0.43
C ALA A 55 -0.71 -6.35 0.21
N ILE A 56 -0.14 -5.73 1.24
CA ILE A 56 1.17 -5.05 1.17
C ILE A 56 2.28 -6.03 0.79
N ILE A 57 2.37 -7.17 1.47
CA ILE A 57 3.40 -8.18 1.18
C ILE A 57 3.25 -8.69 -0.25
N THR A 58 2.02 -8.96 -0.70
CA THR A 58 1.76 -9.48 -2.05
C THR A 58 2.14 -8.48 -3.13
N GLY A 59 1.64 -7.24 -3.04
CA GLY A 59 1.91 -6.19 -4.01
C GLY A 59 3.41 -5.89 -4.14
N ILE A 60 4.08 -5.61 -3.02
CA ILE A 60 5.53 -5.29 -3.04
C ILE A 60 6.37 -6.49 -3.52
N THR A 61 5.94 -7.73 -3.24
CA THR A 61 6.66 -8.90 -3.75
C THR A 61 6.51 -9.01 -5.27
N LEU A 62 5.32 -8.76 -5.83
CA LEU A 62 5.12 -8.76 -7.28
C LEU A 62 5.94 -7.66 -7.96
N ASP A 63 5.95 -6.45 -7.41
CA ASP A 63 6.79 -5.36 -7.90
C ASP A 63 8.27 -5.77 -7.93
N LYS A 64 8.78 -6.29 -6.81
CA LYS A 64 10.19 -6.71 -6.73
C LYS A 64 10.54 -7.80 -7.75
N LEU A 65 9.65 -8.77 -7.95
CA LEU A 65 9.87 -9.85 -8.92
C LEU A 65 9.86 -9.35 -10.37
N ALA A 66 9.00 -8.37 -10.68
CA ALA A 66 8.96 -7.70 -11.97
C ALA A 66 10.23 -6.87 -12.19
N GLU A 67 10.60 -6.02 -11.22
CA GLU A 67 11.81 -5.19 -11.27
C GLU A 67 13.10 -6.01 -11.40
N SER A 68 13.17 -7.17 -10.73
CA SER A 68 14.35 -8.05 -10.76
C SER A 68 14.37 -9.04 -11.93
N ASN A 69 13.43 -8.95 -12.88
CA ASN A 69 13.26 -9.90 -13.98
C ASN A 69 13.24 -11.38 -13.52
N SER A 70 12.67 -11.63 -12.33
CA SER A 70 12.63 -12.96 -11.70
C SER A 70 11.25 -13.61 -11.77
N LEU A 71 10.26 -12.91 -12.34
CA LEU A 71 8.93 -13.43 -12.56
C LEU A 71 8.93 -14.38 -13.77
N GLN A 72 8.48 -15.62 -13.59
CA GLN A 72 8.61 -16.69 -14.60
C GLN A 72 7.60 -16.58 -15.75
N ASP A 73 6.48 -15.92 -15.54
CA ASP A 73 5.44 -15.77 -16.56
C ASP A 73 5.71 -14.50 -17.37
N ASP A 74 6.15 -14.67 -18.62
CA ASP A 74 6.54 -13.55 -19.49
C ASP A 74 5.37 -12.58 -19.77
N VAL A 75 4.13 -13.07 -19.78
CA VAL A 75 2.95 -12.24 -20.03
C VAL A 75 2.67 -11.35 -18.82
N LEU A 76 2.64 -11.94 -17.62
CA LEU A 76 2.45 -11.18 -16.39
C LEU A 76 3.63 -10.23 -16.13
N HIS A 77 4.85 -10.65 -16.43
CA HIS A 77 6.03 -9.80 -16.30
C HIS A 77 5.91 -8.54 -17.18
N ASP A 78 5.58 -8.70 -18.46
CA ASP A 78 5.37 -7.59 -19.40
C ASP A 78 4.20 -6.69 -18.99
N ILE A 79 3.16 -7.26 -18.38
CA ILE A 79 2.05 -6.47 -17.82
C ILE A 79 2.52 -5.58 -16.66
N LEU A 80 3.23 -6.15 -15.68
CA LEU A 80 3.65 -5.46 -14.47
C LEU A 80 4.74 -4.42 -14.73
N VAL A 81 5.77 -4.76 -15.51
CA VAL A 81 6.90 -3.84 -15.79
C VAL A 81 6.46 -2.61 -16.59
N ASN A 82 5.47 -2.77 -17.49
CA ASN A 82 4.97 -1.67 -18.30
C ASN A 82 3.76 -0.96 -17.71
N ASP A 83 3.31 -1.34 -16.50
CA ASP A 83 2.14 -0.76 -15.84
C ASP A 83 0.93 -0.65 -16.78
N LYS A 84 0.55 -1.79 -17.39
CA LYS A 84 -0.48 -1.79 -18.44
C LYS A 84 -1.83 -1.38 -17.85
N SER A 85 -2.39 -0.29 -18.37
CA SER A 85 -3.66 0.30 -17.93
C SER A 85 -4.92 -0.60 -17.92
N LEU A 86 -4.86 -1.81 -18.48
CA LEU A 86 -5.97 -2.78 -18.47
C LEU A 86 -5.75 -3.92 -17.45
N TYR A 87 -4.61 -3.94 -16.79
CA TYR A 87 -4.36 -4.78 -15.63
C TYR A 87 -4.93 -4.06 -14.41
N GLY A 88 -5.96 -4.65 -13.80
CA GLY A 88 -6.69 -4.04 -12.70
C GLY A 88 -6.47 -4.70 -11.34
N ILE A 89 -5.49 -5.60 -11.23
CA ILE A 89 -5.36 -6.48 -10.06
C ILE A 89 -4.70 -5.76 -8.89
N ASP A 90 -3.81 -4.82 -9.15
CA ASP A 90 -3.24 -3.91 -8.17
C ASP A 90 -4.32 -3.03 -7.53
N GLU A 91 -5.30 -2.52 -8.29
CA GLU A 91 -6.43 -1.80 -7.70
C GLU A 91 -7.36 -2.74 -6.94
N VAL A 92 -7.53 -4.00 -7.36
CA VAL A 92 -8.29 -4.99 -6.57
C VAL A 92 -7.60 -5.25 -5.22
N LEU A 93 -6.26 -5.33 -5.20
CA LEU A 93 -5.49 -5.47 -3.95
C LEU A 93 -5.64 -4.22 -3.06
N ALA A 94 -5.54 -3.02 -3.65
CA ALA A 94 -5.74 -1.77 -2.93
C ALA A 94 -7.18 -1.65 -2.38
N TYR A 95 -8.18 -1.99 -3.18
CA TYR A 95 -9.58 -2.00 -2.78
C TYR A 95 -9.84 -3.00 -1.65
N GLY A 96 -9.12 -4.13 -1.63
CA GLY A 96 -9.13 -5.08 -0.51
C GLY A 96 -8.76 -4.45 0.84
N ILE A 97 -7.87 -3.46 0.85
CA ILE A 97 -7.52 -2.69 2.06
C ILE A 97 -8.67 -1.77 2.46
N CYS A 98 -9.21 -1.01 1.50
CA CYS A 98 -10.28 -0.04 1.74
C CYS A 98 -11.56 -0.69 2.30
N ASN A 99 -11.95 -1.86 1.77
CA ASN A 99 -13.17 -2.57 2.18
C ASN A 99 -13.24 -2.91 3.68
N LEU A 100 -12.10 -2.98 4.37
CA LEU A 100 -12.08 -3.26 5.81
C LEU A 100 -12.70 -2.13 6.64
N TYR A 101 -12.78 -0.93 6.09
CA TYR A 101 -13.30 0.27 6.75
C TYR A 101 -14.60 0.79 6.12
N GLY A 102 -15.23 -0.01 5.24
CA GLY A 102 -16.51 0.30 4.63
C GLY A 102 -16.43 0.73 3.17
N SER A 103 -17.60 1.03 2.60
CA SER A 103 -17.82 1.53 1.23
C SER A 103 -18.07 3.03 1.23
#